data_AF-A0A6I1MSY0-F1
#
_entry.id   AF-A0A6I1MSY0-F1
#
_cell.length_a   1.000
_cell.length_b   1.000
_cell.length_c   1.000
_cell.angle_alpha   90.00
_cell.angle_beta   90.00
_cell.angle_gamma   90.00
#
_symmetry.space_group_name_H-M   'P 1'
#
loop_
_entity.id
_entity.type
_entity.pdbx_description
1 polymer ?
#
loop_
_entity_poly.entity_id
_entity_poly.type
_entity_poly.pdbx_seq_one_letter_code
_entity_poly.pdbx_strand_id
1 'polypeptide(L)'
;MSDIGLENTLPWGKYKGQKVAEIFKKDAAYLCWLREQRKKESSDTKFFAREVHLLLDAAIDSEKSLRFHYTSWGTNLVAEHEVAQDMARQRAERAAIDAACYDESWGMF
;
A
#
# COMPACT_ATOMS: atom_id res chain seq x y z
N MET A 1 5.41 18.82 -13.33
CA MET A 1 5.48 17.81 -14.41
C MET A 1 4.20 17.00 -14.31
N SER A 2 3.45 16.87 -15.40
CA SER A 2 2.11 16.28 -15.36
C SER A 2 2.20 14.77 -15.21
N ASP A 3 1.59 14.24 -14.14
CA ASP A 3 1.50 12.80 -13.90
C ASP A 3 0.67 12.13 -15.00
N ILE A 4 1.00 10.89 -15.37
CA ILE A 4 0.23 10.16 -16.41
C ILE A 4 -1.06 9.61 -15.77
N GLY A 5 -2.20 10.21 -16.13
CA GLY A 5 -3.54 9.76 -15.73
C GLY A 5 -4.10 8.62 -16.60
N LEU A 6 -5.32 8.17 -16.29
CA LEU A 6 -5.98 7.05 -17.00
C LEU A 6 -6.26 7.33 -18.48
N GLU A 7 -6.59 8.58 -18.80
CA GLU A 7 -6.89 9.04 -20.15
C GLU A 7 -5.64 9.40 -20.98
N ASN A 8 -4.49 9.49 -20.32
CA ASN A 8 -3.23 9.81 -20.98
C ASN A 8 -2.69 8.59 -21.74
N THR A 9 -1.96 8.87 -22.81
CA THR A 9 -1.31 7.85 -23.62
C THR A 9 0.12 7.61 -23.15
N LEU A 10 0.57 6.35 -23.18
CA LEU A 10 1.96 6.03 -22.88
C LEU A 10 2.88 6.55 -24.00
N PRO A 11 3.89 7.38 -23.69
CA PRO A 11 4.78 7.92 -24.72
C PRO A 11 5.82 6.91 -25.22
N TRP A 12 5.96 5.77 -24.56
CA TRP A 12 7.05 4.80 -24.76
C TRP A 12 6.63 3.39 -24.34
N GLY A 13 7.51 2.40 -24.59
CA GLY A 13 7.29 1.00 -24.21
C GLY A 13 6.45 0.19 -25.20
N LYS A 14 6.00 -0.98 -24.75
CA LYS A 14 5.26 -1.97 -25.55
C LYS A 14 3.89 -1.46 -26.01
N TYR A 15 3.26 -0.62 -25.20
CA TYR A 15 1.93 -0.06 -25.46
C TYR A 15 1.97 1.43 -25.81
N LYS A 16 3.04 1.87 -26.50
CA LYS A 16 3.19 3.26 -26.94
C LYS A 16 1.98 3.72 -27.74
N GLY A 17 1.42 4.86 -27.37
CA GLY A 17 0.25 5.47 -28.01
C GLY A 17 -1.11 4.90 -27.56
N GLN A 18 -1.14 3.89 -26.68
CA GLN A 18 -2.38 3.41 -26.06
C GLN A 18 -2.64 4.15 -24.74
N LYS A 19 -3.93 4.27 -24.38
CA LYS A 19 -4.35 4.89 -23.12
C LYS A 19 -4.04 3.97 -21.95
N VAL A 20 -3.63 4.55 -20.81
CA VAL A 20 -3.35 3.77 -19.59
C VAL A 20 -4.56 2.94 -19.15
N ALA A 21 -5.77 3.47 -19.26
CA ALA A 21 -7.00 2.73 -18.95
C ALA A 21 -7.20 1.48 -19.81
N GLU A 22 -6.82 1.52 -21.09
CA GLU A 22 -6.93 0.36 -21.98
C GLU A 22 -5.87 -0.68 -21.67
N ILE A 23 -4.65 -0.22 -21.36
CA ILE A 23 -3.54 -1.10 -21.00
C ILE A 23 -3.85 -1.80 -19.69
N PHE A 24 -4.40 -1.10 -18.70
CA PHE A 24 -4.80 -1.69 -17.43
C PHE A 24 -5.81 -2.84 -17.61
N LYS A 25 -6.77 -2.68 -18.52
CA LYS A 25 -7.75 -3.75 -18.85
C LYS A 25 -7.13 -4.93 -19.59
N LYS A 26 -6.09 -4.70 -20.39
CA LYS A 26 -5.43 -5.74 -21.19
C LYS A 26 -4.32 -6.47 -20.43
N ASP A 27 -3.53 -5.73 -19.67
CA ASP A 27 -2.29 -6.18 -19.03
C ASP A 27 -1.94 -5.26 -17.84
N ALA A 28 -2.60 -5.49 -16.71
CA ALA A 28 -2.32 -4.80 -15.46
C ALA A 28 -0.90 -5.12 -14.93
N ALA A 29 -0.39 -6.33 -15.20
CA ALA A 29 0.95 -6.75 -14.80
C ALA A 29 2.04 -5.88 -15.41
N TYR A 30 1.90 -5.49 -16.67
CA TYR A 30 2.84 -4.59 -17.34
C TYR A 30 2.94 -3.24 -16.63
N LEU A 31 1.82 -2.66 -16.21
CA LEU A 31 1.81 -1.38 -15.50
C LEU A 31 2.42 -1.49 -14.10
N CYS A 32 2.16 -2.59 -13.39
CA CYS A 32 2.81 -2.88 -12.10
C CYS A 32 4.33 -3.01 -12.24
N TRP A 33 4.81 -3.73 -13.25
CA TRP A 33 6.23 -3.83 -13.56
C TRP A 33 6.85 -2.48 -13.89
N LEU A 34 6.17 -1.68 -14.71
CA LEU A 34 6.65 -0.36 -15.12
C LEU A 34 6.88 0.58 -13.94
N ARG A 35 5.94 0.56 -12.98
CA ARG A 35 6.03 1.30 -11.73
C ARG A 35 7.28 0.89 -10.93
N GLU A 36 7.54 -0.41 -10.81
CA GLU A 36 8.68 -0.91 -10.03
C GLU A 36 10.02 -0.64 -10.71
N GLN A 37 10.08 -0.71 -12.04
CA GLN A 37 11.28 -0.31 -12.79
C GLN A 37 11.60 1.17 -12.60
N ARG A 38 10.59 2.04 -12.73
CA ARG A 38 10.77 3.48 -12.52
C ARG A 38 11.26 3.81 -11.11
N LYS A 39 10.73 3.14 -10.09
CA LYS A 39 11.19 3.25 -8.70
C LYS A 39 12.67 2.89 -8.52
N LYS A 40 13.18 1.93 -9.30
CA LYS A 40 14.60 1.52 -9.28
C LYS A 40 15.49 2.51 -10.03
N GLU A 41 15.06 2.98 -11.19
CA GLU A 41 15.84 3.86 -12.07
C GLU A 41 15.88 5.32 -11.61
N SER A 42 14.85 5.76 -10.90
CA SER A 42 14.71 7.16 -10.49
C SER A 42 13.95 7.22 -9.17
N SER A 43 14.42 8.03 -8.22
CA SER A 43 13.68 8.31 -6.98
C SER A 43 12.36 9.06 -7.19
N ASP A 44 11.97 9.27 -8.46
CA ASP A 44 10.73 9.93 -8.83
C ASP A 44 9.55 8.97 -8.69
N THR A 45 8.81 9.17 -7.60
CA THR A 45 7.65 8.37 -7.21
C THR A 45 6.35 8.87 -7.85
N LYS A 46 6.40 9.95 -8.65
CA LYS A 46 5.22 10.64 -9.21
C LYS A 46 5.04 10.36 -10.70
N PHE A 47 5.36 9.15 -11.13
CA PHE A 47 5.26 8.81 -12.56
C PHE A 47 3.81 8.69 -13.04
N PHE A 48 2.97 8.03 -12.25
CA PHE A 48 1.55 7.88 -12.52
C PHE A 48 0.72 8.79 -11.61
N ALA A 49 -0.44 9.21 -12.11
CA ALA A 49 -1.41 9.91 -11.28
C ALA A 49 -1.88 8.99 -10.14
N ARG A 50 -2.30 9.60 -9.02
CA ARG A 50 -2.77 8.88 -7.83
C ARG A 50 -3.86 7.85 -8.14
N GLU A 51 -4.76 8.15 -9.07
CA GLU A 51 -5.83 7.25 -9.51
C GLU A 51 -5.31 5.92 -10.08
N VAL A 52 -4.23 5.97 -10.87
CA VAL A 52 -3.64 4.78 -11.49
C VAL A 52 -2.97 3.94 -10.43
N HIS A 53 -2.29 4.57 -9.47
CA HIS A 53 -1.70 3.86 -8.33
C HIS A 53 -2.76 3.09 -7.54
N LEU A 54 -3.90 3.71 -7.21
CA LEU A 54 -5.00 3.06 -6.50
C LEU A 54 -5.56 1.85 -7.26
N LEU A 55 -5.72 1.98 -8.59
CA LEU A 55 -6.22 0.87 -9.42
C LEU A 55 -5.24 -0.29 -9.49
N LEU A 56 -3.94 -0.01 -9.59
CA LEU A 56 -2.91 -1.05 -9.59
C LEU A 56 -2.85 -1.76 -8.24
N ASP A 57 -2.93 -1.02 -7.13
CA ASP A 57 -2.95 -1.63 -5.79
C ASP A 57 -4.20 -2.51 -5.60
N ALA A 58 -5.38 -2.06 -6.05
CA ALA A 58 -6.59 -2.87 -6.05
C ALA A 58 -6.48 -4.13 -6.93
N ALA A 59 -5.84 -4.01 -8.10
CA ALA A 59 -5.60 -5.15 -8.99
C ALA A 59 -4.65 -6.18 -8.34
N ILE A 60 -3.58 -5.72 -7.70
CA ILE A 60 -2.63 -6.56 -6.95
C ILE A 60 -3.35 -7.31 -5.82
N ASP A 61 -4.24 -6.64 -5.09
CA ASP A 61 -5.00 -7.26 -4.01
C ASP A 61 -6.01 -8.30 -4.54
N SER A 62 -6.60 -8.04 -5.71
CA SER A 62 -7.56 -8.95 -6.33
C SER A 62 -6.90 -10.20 -6.95
N GLU A 63 -5.70 -10.05 -7.52
CA GLU A 63 -5.06 -11.09 -8.31
C GLU A 63 -3.87 -11.70 -7.57
N LYS A 64 -4.01 -12.97 -7.18
CA LYS A 64 -2.97 -13.72 -6.43
C LYS A 64 -1.63 -13.79 -7.17
N SER A 65 -1.64 -13.85 -8.50
CA SER A 65 -0.43 -13.88 -9.34
C SER A 65 0.33 -12.55 -9.25
N LEU A 66 -0.39 -11.43 -9.30
CA LEU A 66 0.20 -10.09 -9.13
C LEU A 66 0.74 -9.90 -7.72
N ARG A 67 0.02 -10.35 -6.68
CA ARG A 67 0.45 -10.26 -5.28
C ARG A 67 1.77 -10.97 -5.00
N PHE A 68 2.10 -12.02 -5.76
CA PHE A 68 3.36 -12.74 -5.58
C PHE A 68 4.57 -11.96 -6.14
N HIS A 69 4.35 -11.17 -7.18
CA HIS A 69 5.42 -10.48 -7.91
C HIS A 69 5.52 -8.99 -7.60
N TYR A 70 4.44 -8.36 -7.13
CA TYR A 70 4.36 -6.92 -6.89
C TYR A 70 3.86 -6.64 -5.48
N THR A 71 4.51 -5.69 -4.81
CA THR A 71 4.07 -5.22 -3.50
C THR A 71 3.01 -4.14 -3.71
N SER A 72 1.83 -4.31 -3.08
CA SER A 72 0.86 -3.21 -3.00
C SER A 72 1.51 -2.09 -2.20
N TRP A 73 1.37 -0.86 -2.69
CA TRP A 73 2.18 0.27 -2.24
C TRP A 73 1.69 0.90 -0.94
N GLY A 74 1.02 0.08 -0.13
CA GLY A 74 0.53 0.48 1.14
C GLY A 74 -0.76 1.28 1.07
N THR A 75 -1.86 0.58 1.32
CA THR A 75 -2.76 0.91 2.45
C THR A 75 -2.05 0.77 3.82
N ASN A 76 -0.72 0.85 3.87
CA ASN A 76 0.06 0.81 5.10
C ASN A 76 0.02 2.15 5.85
N LEU A 77 -0.42 3.25 5.22
CA LEU A 77 -0.70 4.49 5.95
C LEU A 77 -1.87 4.34 6.94
N VAL A 78 -2.79 3.40 6.70
CA VAL A 78 -3.92 3.15 7.61
C VAL A 78 -3.61 1.97 8.55
N ALA A 79 -3.01 0.89 8.01
CA ALA A 79 -2.67 -0.28 8.80
C ALA A 79 -1.61 -0.02 9.88
N GLU A 80 -0.59 0.80 9.62
CA GLU A 80 0.41 1.13 10.66
C GLU A 80 -0.17 1.98 11.79
N HIS A 81 -1.12 2.87 11.49
CA HIS A 81 -1.77 3.71 12.49
C HIS A 81 -2.74 2.92 13.36
N GLU A 82 -3.54 2.04 12.77
CA GLU A 82 -4.47 1.17 13.51
C GLU A 82 -3.73 0.14 14.37
N VAL A 83 -2.66 -0.48 13.85
CA VAL A 83 -1.84 -1.42 14.62
C VAL A 83 -1.10 -0.71 15.77
N ALA A 84 -0.63 0.52 15.57
CA ALA A 84 -0.03 1.31 16.65
C ALA A 84 -1.04 1.67 17.75
N GLN A 85 -2.28 2.01 17.39
CA GLN A 85 -3.36 2.28 18.34
C GLN A 85 -3.79 1.02 19.10
N ASP A 86 -3.88 -0.13 18.42
CA ASP A 86 -4.23 -1.41 19.05
C ASP A 86 -3.15 -1.88 20.02
N MET A 87 -1.87 -1.75 19.65
CA MET A 87 -0.74 -2.06 20.53
C MET A 87 -0.64 -1.11 21.74
N ALA A 88 -0.99 0.17 21.57
CA ALA A 88 -1.07 1.13 22.68
C ALA A 88 -2.22 0.78 23.65
N ARG A 89 -3.37 0.35 23.11
CA ARG A 89 -4.52 -0.11 23.89
C ARG A 89 -4.20 -1.38 24.68
N GLN A 90 -3.58 -2.38 24.03
CA GLN A 90 -3.17 -3.62 24.71
C GLN A 90 -2.13 -3.36 25.81
N ARG A 91 -1.21 -2.42 25.62
CA ARG A 91 -0.28 -1.98 26.68
C ARG A 91 -0.99 -1.31 27.83
N ALA A 92 -1.99 -0.46 27.56
CA ALA A 92 -2.78 0.19 28.60
C ALA A 92 -3.62 -0.81 29.41
N GLU A 93 -4.27 -1.78 28.74
CA GLU A 93 -4.99 -2.87 29.41
C GLU A 93 -4.06 -3.74 30.26
N ARG A 94 -2.88 -4.09 29.73
CA ARG A 94 -1.90 -4.87 30.51
C ARG A 94 -1.38 -4.10 31.73
N ALA A 95 -1.08 -2.81 31.57
CA ALA A 95 -0.67 -1.95 32.68
C ALA A 95 -1.78 -1.77 33.74
N ALA A 96 -3.05 -1.72 33.32
CA ALA A 96 -4.19 -1.67 34.24
C ALA A 96 -4.36 -2.98 35.02
N ILE A 97 -4.18 -4.13 34.36
CA ILE A 97 -4.20 -5.45 35.01
C ILE A 97 -3.03 -5.58 35.99
N ASP A 98 -1.82 -5.19 35.58
CA ASP A 98 -0.64 -5.25 36.46
C ASP A 98 -0.77 -4.28 37.65
N ALA A 99 -1.42 -3.13 37.47
CA ALA A 99 -1.74 -2.19 38.55
C ALA A 99 -2.82 -2.75 39.51
N ALA A 100 -3.84 -3.42 38.99
CA ALA A 100 -4.86 -4.07 39.81
C ALA A 100 -4.30 -5.26 40.61
N CYS A 101 -3.42 -6.06 40.01
CA CYS A 101 -2.71 -7.14 40.70
C CYS A 101 -1.79 -6.66 41.83
N TYR A 102 -1.27 -5.43 41.77
CA TYR A 102 -0.42 -4.88 42.83
C TYR A 102 -1.21 -4.39 44.06
N ASP A 103 -2.49 -4.08 43.90
CA ASP A 103 -3.37 -3.63 44.99
C ASP A 103 -3.86 -4.80 45.87
N GLU A 104 -4.06 -5.98 45.27
CA GLU A 104 -4.49 -7.19 46.00
C GLU A 104 -3.37 -7.94 46.74
N SER A 105 -2.09 -7.57 46.54
CA SER A 105 -0.94 -8.27 47.15
C SER A 105 -0.42 -7.64 48.46
N TRP A 106 -0.96 -6.51 48.92
CA TRP A 106 -0.52 -5.86 50.18
C TRP A 106 -1.64 -5.63 51.20
N GLY A 107 -2.72 -6.40 51.08
CA GLY A 107 -3.90 -6.34 51.96
C GLY A 107 -4.08 -7.53 52.92
N MET A 108 -3.06 -8.35 53.18
CA MET A 108 -3.08 -9.32 54.29
C MET A 108 -1.74 -9.31 55.03
N PHE A 109 -1.80 -8.75 56.24
CA PHE A 109 -1.12 -9.14 57.49
C PHE A 109 0.25 -9.82 57.41
#